data_AF-W0BGP7-F1
#
_entry.id   AF-W0BGP7-F1
#
_cell.length_a   1.000
_cell.length_b   1.000
_cell.length_c   1.000
_cell.angle_alpha   90.00
_cell.angle_beta   90.00
_cell.angle_gamma   90.00
#
_symmetry.space_group_name_H-M   'P 1'
#
loop_
_entity.id
_entity.type
_entity.pdbx_description
1 polymer ?
#
loop_
_entity_poly.entity_id
_entity_poly.type
_entity_poly.pdbx_seq_one_letter_code
_entity_poly.pdbx_strand_id
1 'polypeptide(L)'
;MTKPVELLNQWLQDERDAGAPNPQQAVLCTATKGAVPHSRVVAIREINPEGLLFFTQKGTRKVTELSQNPVASMTFWFELLQRQVMIEGTVKALGSAKNQYYWRSYPREAQVRFYSYAPTSAEPIASKQILEEKRSNGTCSMAEFHYP
;
A
#
# COMPACT_ATOMS: atom_id res chain seq x y z
N MET A 1 -18.86 -11.31 -22.15
CA MET A 1 -18.89 -10.76 -20.78
C MET A 1 -17.51 -10.22 -20.47
N THR A 2 -17.39 -8.93 -20.14
CA THR A 2 -16.11 -8.32 -19.76
C THR A 2 -15.67 -8.83 -18.40
N LYS A 3 -14.41 -9.27 -18.23
CA LYS A 3 -13.94 -9.71 -16.92
C LYS A 3 -13.73 -8.49 -16.01
N PRO A 4 -14.17 -8.51 -14.73
CA PRO A 4 -14.10 -7.33 -13.86
C PRO A 4 -12.71 -6.70 -13.74
N VAL A 5 -11.66 -7.53 -13.67
CA VAL A 5 -10.27 -7.08 -13.60
C VAL A 5 -9.80 -6.39 -14.89
N GLU A 6 -10.24 -6.88 -16.05
CA GLU A 6 -9.92 -6.26 -17.35
C GLU A 6 -10.60 -4.88 -17.45
N LEU A 7 -11.84 -4.77 -16.98
CA LEU A 7 -12.56 -3.49 -16.95
C LEU A 7 -11.91 -2.48 -15.99
N LEU A 8 -11.48 -2.92 -14.81
CA LEU A 8 -10.75 -2.07 -13.86
C LEU A 8 -9.45 -1.53 -14.49
N ASN A 9 -8.67 -2.39 -15.15
CA ASN A 9 -7.45 -1.98 -15.82
C ASN A 9 -7.73 -0.96 -16.93
N GLN A 10 -8.80 -1.17 -17.71
CA GLN A 10 -9.21 -0.22 -18.74
C GLN A 10 -9.58 1.13 -18.12
N TRP A 11 -10.44 1.16 -17.10
CA TRP A 11 -10.87 2.43 -16.49
C TRP A 11 -9.75 3.18 -15.80
N LEU A 12 -8.80 2.46 -15.22
CA LEU A 12 -7.62 3.05 -14.63
C LEU A 12 -6.73 3.68 -15.72
N GLN A 13 -6.62 3.03 -16.88
CA GLN A 13 -5.94 3.60 -18.05
C GLN A 13 -6.67 4.83 -18.58
N ASP A 14 -8.00 4.78 -18.73
CA ASP A 14 -8.79 5.93 -19.17
C ASP A 14 -8.56 7.14 -18.24
N GLU A 15 -8.56 6.91 -16.92
CA GLU A 15 -8.34 7.95 -15.90
C GLU A 15 -6.91 8.52 -15.96
N ARG A 16 -5.90 7.68 -16.27
CA ARG A 16 -4.53 8.16 -16.55
C ARG A 16 -4.50 9.05 -17.79
N ASP A 17 -5.14 8.62 -18.87
CA ASP A 17 -5.13 9.33 -20.15
C ASP A 17 -5.88 10.66 -20.06
N ALA A 18 -6.85 10.77 -19.15
CA ALA A 18 -7.49 12.03 -18.78
C ALA A 18 -6.58 13.00 -17.98
N GLY A 19 -5.41 12.54 -17.51
CA GLY A 19 -4.42 13.36 -16.81
C GLY A 19 -4.40 13.20 -15.29
N ALA A 20 -5.01 12.15 -14.72
CA ALA A 20 -5.01 11.95 -13.28
C ALA A 20 -3.58 11.73 -12.75
N PRO A 21 -3.17 12.40 -11.66
CA PRO A 21 -1.81 12.30 -11.15
C PRO A 21 -1.54 10.95 -10.45
N ASN A 22 -2.56 10.35 -9.84
CA ASN A 22 -2.42 9.15 -9.00
C ASN A 22 -3.57 8.12 -9.14
N PRO A 23 -3.98 7.71 -10.35
CA PRO A 23 -5.14 6.83 -10.56
C PRO A 23 -4.94 5.41 -10.02
N GLN A 24 -3.70 5.04 -9.67
CA GLN A 24 -3.36 3.75 -9.05
C GLN A 24 -3.39 3.81 -7.51
N GLN A 25 -3.94 4.87 -6.93
CA GLN A 25 -4.21 4.97 -5.49
C GLN A 25 -5.67 4.61 -5.21
N ALA A 26 -5.89 3.94 -4.07
CA ALA A 26 -7.22 3.56 -3.62
C ALA A 26 -7.35 3.75 -2.11
N VAL A 27 -8.56 3.99 -1.64
CA VAL A 27 -8.88 3.98 -0.21
C VAL A 27 -9.06 2.53 0.24
N LEU A 28 -8.18 2.04 1.11
CA LEU A 28 -8.29 0.75 1.77
C LEU A 28 -9.01 0.92 3.10
N CYS A 29 -10.13 0.22 3.29
CA CYS A 29 -10.81 0.08 4.58
C CYS A 29 -10.51 -1.30 5.18
N THR A 30 -10.17 -1.30 6.47
CA THR A 30 -10.01 -2.51 7.28
C THR A 30 -10.76 -2.29 8.59
N ALA A 31 -11.04 -3.36 9.33
CA ALA A 31 -11.70 -3.26 10.62
C ALA A 31 -11.05 -4.18 11.64
N THR A 32 -11.05 -3.76 12.90
CA THR A 32 -10.71 -4.65 14.01
C THR A 32 -11.70 -5.81 14.10
N LYS A 33 -11.36 -6.87 14.84
CA LYS A 33 -12.29 -7.98 15.12
C LYS A 33 -13.60 -7.53 15.80
N GLY A 34 -13.56 -6.38 16.50
CA GLY A 34 -14.74 -5.75 17.12
C GLY A 34 -15.52 -4.82 16.19
N ALA A 35 -15.34 -4.91 14.86
CA ALA A 35 -16.03 -4.10 13.85
C ALA A 35 -15.77 -2.58 13.96
N VAL A 36 -14.60 -2.17 14.44
CA VAL A 36 -14.18 -0.76 14.41
C VAL A 36 -13.45 -0.48 13.09
N PRO A 37 -14.01 0.31 12.16
CA PRO A 37 -13.41 0.55 10.85
C PRO A 37 -12.27 1.56 10.90
N HIS A 38 -11.34 1.45 9.95
CA HIS A 38 -10.32 2.43 9.67
C HIS A 38 -10.00 2.45 8.17
N SER A 39 -9.90 3.66 7.61
CA SER A 39 -9.62 3.87 6.18
C SER A 39 -8.33 4.67 5.96
N ARG A 40 -7.65 4.43 4.85
CA ARG A 40 -6.45 5.18 4.43
C ARG A 40 -6.19 4.97 2.94
N VAL A 41 -5.48 5.89 2.31
CA VAL A 41 -5.01 5.73 0.93
C VAL A 41 -3.84 4.74 0.90
N VAL A 42 -3.85 3.85 -0.10
CA VAL A 42 -2.74 2.95 -0.43
C VAL A 42 -2.43 3.04 -1.93
N ALA A 43 -1.17 2.77 -2.29
CA ALA A 43 -0.75 2.67 -3.68
C ALA A 43 -0.77 1.21 -4.14
N ILE A 44 -1.46 0.96 -5.24
CA ILE A 44 -1.57 -0.37 -5.86
C ILE A 44 -0.36 -0.60 -6.76
N ARG A 45 0.24 -1.78 -6.61
CA ARG A 45 1.46 -2.19 -7.31
C ARG A 45 1.15 -3.02 -8.53
N GLU A 46 0.23 -3.96 -8.38
CA GLU A 46 -0.17 -4.84 -9.47
C GLU A 46 -1.66 -5.11 -9.39
N ILE A 47 -2.25 -5.30 -10.56
CA ILE A 47 -3.64 -5.70 -10.76
C ILE A 47 -3.60 -6.84 -11.77
N ASN A 48 -3.98 -8.05 -11.36
CA ASN A 48 -3.96 -9.24 -12.19
C ASN A 48 -5.19 -10.13 -11.91
N PRO A 49 -5.41 -11.22 -12.68
CA PRO A 49 -6.57 -12.08 -12.49
C PRO A 49 -6.69 -12.73 -11.10
N GLU A 50 -5.61 -12.84 -10.33
CA GLU A 50 -5.60 -13.37 -8.96
C GLU A 50 -5.97 -12.32 -7.91
N GLY A 51 -5.84 -11.03 -8.22
CA GLY A 51 -6.21 -9.93 -7.34
C GLY A 51 -5.33 -8.70 -7.46
N LEU A 52 -5.34 -7.90 -6.39
CA LEU A 52 -4.60 -6.64 -6.29
C LEU A 52 -3.46 -6.78 -5.28
N LEU A 53 -2.29 -6.26 -5.62
CA LEU A 53 -1.12 -6.23 -4.76
C LEU A 53 -0.85 -4.79 -4.29
N PHE A 54 -0.66 -4.60 -2.99
CA PHE A 54 -0.14 -3.36 -2.40
C PHE A 54 0.91 -3.69 -1.34
N PHE A 55 1.80 -2.75 -1.07
CA PHE A 55 2.83 -2.91 -0.03
C PHE A 55 2.50 -2.07 1.20
N THR A 56 2.81 -2.62 2.37
CA THR A 56 2.72 -1.94 3.65
C THR A 56 3.79 -2.47 4.60
N GLN A 57 4.05 -1.74 5.67
CA GLN A 57 4.97 -2.14 6.71
C GLN A 57 4.30 -3.05 7.74
N LYS A 58 5.04 -4.06 8.21
CA LYS A 58 4.67 -4.85 9.40
C LYS A 58 4.55 -3.96 10.64
N GLY A 59 3.80 -4.44 11.64
CA GLY A 59 3.57 -3.69 12.89
C GLY A 59 2.61 -2.50 12.76
N THR A 60 2.27 -2.04 11.55
CA THR A 60 1.27 -0.98 11.39
C THR A 60 -0.13 -1.47 11.73
N ARG A 61 -0.99 -0.55 12.22
CA ARG A 61 -2.39 -0.83 12.57
C ARG A 61 -3.14 -1.68 11.53
N LYS A 62 -3.02 -1.35 10.24
CA LYS A 62 -3.70 -2.10 9.16
C LYS A 62 -3.21 -3.55 9.05
N VAL A 63 -1.93 -3.81 9.32
CA VAL A 63 -1.38 -5.17 9.30
C VAL A 63 -1.91 -5.96 10.49
N THR A 64 -1.95 -5.35 11.68
CA THR A 64 -2.57 -5.95 12.86
C THR A 64 -4.04 -6.27 12.62
N GLU A 65 -4.81 -5.33 12.09
CA GLU A 65 -6.22 -5.52 11.73
C GLU A 65 -6.40 -6.66 10.72
N LEU A 66 -5.65 -6.64 9.61
CA LEU A 66 -5.72 -7.68 8.57
C LEU A 66 -5.26 -9.06 9.04
N SER A 67 -4.40 -9.13 10.06
CA SER A 67 -3.96 -10.40 10.64
C SER A 67 -5.03 -11.02 11.54
N GLN A 68 -5.89 -10.20 12.14
CA GLN A 68 -6.98 -10.63 13.02
C GLN A 68 -8.32 -10.78 12.27
N ASN A 69 -8.52 -9.97 11.23
CA ASN A 69 -9.70 -9.91 10.39
C ASN A 69 -9.26 -9.70 8.92
N PRO A 70 -9.00 -10.78 8.16
CA PRO A 70 -8.38 -10.71 6.83
C PRO A 70 -9.38 -10.31 5.74
N VAL A 71 -10.31 -9.41 6.03
CA VAL A 71 -11.31 -8.89 5.09
C VAL A 71 -11.11 -7.39 4.96
N ALA A 72 -11.15 -6.90 3.73
CA ALA A 72 -11.03 -5.49 3.42
C ALA A 72 -11.98 -5.08 2.30
N SER A 73 -12.32 -3.80 2.29
CA SER A 73 -12.86 -3.13 1.11
C SER A 73 -11.88 -2.11 0.59
N MET A 74 -11.92 -1.87 -0.72
CA MET A 74 -11.05 -0.94 -1.42
C MET A 74 -11.89 -0.13 -2.40
N THR A 75 -11.70 1.18 -2.41
CA THR A 75 -12.41 2.10 -3.31
C THR A 75 -11.43 2.90 -4.15
N PHE A 76 -11.55 2.78 -5.48
CA PHE A 76 -10.94 3.70 -6.43
C PHE A 76 -11.94 4.81 -6.73
N TRP A 77 -11.49 6.05 -6.63
CA TRP A 77 -12.22 7.22 -7.12
C TRP A 77 -11.49 7.76 -8.34
N PHE A 78 -12.17 7.69 -9.49
CA PHE A 78 -11.71 8.20 -10.78
C PHE A 78 -12.43 9.52 -11.02
N GLU A 79 -11.87 10.59 -10.45
CA GLU A 79 -12.46 11.92 -10.39
C GLU A 79 -12.71 12.50 -11.79
N LEU A 80 -11.74 12.35 -12.70
CA LEU A 80 -11.79 13.01 -14.01
C LEU A 80 -12.85 12.41 -14.91
N LEU A 81 -13.08 11.10 -14.80
CA LEU A 81 -14.13 10.39 -15.55
C LEU A 81 -15.38 10.09 -14.72
N GLN A 82 -15.47 10.59 -13.49
CA GLN A 82 -16.61 10.47 -12.58
C GLN A 82 -17.05 9.02 -12.33
N ARG A 83 -16.07 8.12 -12.13
CA ARG A 83 -16.31 6.70 -11.89
C ARG A 83 -15.82 6.28 -10.51
N GLN A 84 -16.48 5.28 -9.94
CA GLN A 84 -16.05 4.64 -8.71
C GLN A 84 -15.99 3.12 -8.92
N VAL A 85 -14.92 2.50 -8.43
CA VAL A 85 -14.81 1.04 -8.37
C VAL A 85 -14.63 0.61 -6.92
N MET A 86 -15.50 -0.29 -6.47
CA MET A 86 -15.42 -0.90 -5.14
C MET A 86 -15.04 -2.37 -5.28
N ILE A 87 -14.11 -2.80 -4.45
CA ILE A 87 -13.60 -4.16 -4.40
C ILE A 87 -13.67 -4.62 -2.95
N GLU A 88 -14.20 -5.82 -2.74
CA GLU A 88 -14.25 -6.45 -1.43
C GLU A 88 -13.63 -7.84 -1.54
N GLY A 89 -12.92 -8.26 -0.49
CA GLY A 89 -12.34 -9.60 -0.50
C GLY A 89 -11.42 -9.88 0.67
N THR A 90 -10.84 -11.08 0.61
CA THR A 90 -9.87 -11.55 1.59
C THR A 90 -8.47 -11.05 1.24
N VAL A 91 -7.74 -10.56 2.24
CA VAL A 91 -6.34 -10.16 2.10
C VAL A 91 -5.43 -11.27 2.60
N LYS A 92 -4.39 -11.59 1.83
CA LYS A 92 -3.37 -12.58 2.18
C LYS A 92 -1.99 -11.95 2.16
N ALA A 93 -1.16 -12.26 3.16
CA ALA A 93 0.22 -11.83 3.17
C ALA A 93 1.00 -12.50 2.02
N LEU A 94 1.86 -11.74 1.35
CA LEU A 94 2.74 -12.27 0.33
C LEU A 94 3.82 -13.14 0.97
N GLY A 95 4.14 -14.28 0.34
CA GLY A 95 5.21 -15.17 0.81
C GLY A 95 6.57 -14.47 0.89
N SER A 96 7.41 -14.89 1.85
CA SER A 96 8.71 -14.27 2.16
C SER A 96 9.62 -14.10 0.93
N ALA A 97 9.72 -15.13 0.08
CA ALA A 97 10.53 -15.09 -1.13
C ALA A 97 10.06 -14.02 -2.12
N LYS A 98 8.75 -13.96 -2.41
CA LYS A 98 8.18 -12.95 -3.33
C LYS A 98 8.33 -11.54 -2.76
N ASN A 99 8.11 -11.37 -1.47
CA ASN A 99 8.21 -10.04 -0.85
C ASN A 99 9.67 -9.57 -0.74
N GLN A 100 10.65 -10.47 -0.54
CA GLN A 100 12.07 -10.14 -0.67
C GLN A 100 12.46 -9.75 -2.10
N TYR A 101 11.90 -10.42 -3.11
CA TYR A 101 12.10 -10.06 -4.51
C TYR A 101 11.64 -8.63 -4.80
N TYR A 102 10.41 -8.27 -4.39
CA TYR A 102 9.90 -6.90 -4.56
C TYR A 102 10.69 -5.86 -3.77
N TRP A 103 11.12 -6.17 -2.55
CA TRP A 103 11.92 -5.24 -1.78
C TRP A 103 13.24 -4.92 -2.47
N ARG A 104 13.94 -5.94 -2.99
CA ARG A 104 15.21 -5.78 -3.71
C ARG A 104 15.08 -4.99 -5.01
N SER A 105 13.94 -5.11 -5.70
CA SER A 105 13.67 -4.34 -6.93
C SER A 105 13.18 -2.92 -6.66
N TYR A 106 12.84 -2.59 -5.41
CA TYR A 106 12.30 -1.29 -5.06
C TYR A 106 13.38 -0.19 -5.15
N PRO A 107 13.08 1.00 -5.71
CA PRO A 107 14.08 2.06 -5.86
C PRO A 107 14.74 2.42 -4.53
N ARG A 108 16.06 2.64 -4.57
CA ARG A 108 16.87 2.88 -3.37
C ARG A 108 16.32 3.98 -2.48
N GLU A 109 15.98 5.13 -3.06
CA GLU A 109 15.40 6.23 -2.30
C GLU A 109 14.07 5.86 -1.64
N ALA A 110 13.28 5.01 -2.31
CA ALA A 110 12.02 4.55 -1.78
C ALA A 110 12.24 3.59 -0.61
N GLN A 111 13.24 2.72 -0.66
CA GLN A 111 13.66 1.89 0.48
C GLN A 111 14.09 2.76 1.68
N VAL A 112 14.92 3.79 1.44
CA VAL A 112 15.36 4.73 2.49
C VAL A 112 14.18 5.49 3.10
N ARG A 113 13.22 5.94 2.27
CA ARG A 113 11.99 6.57 2.76
C ARG A 113 11.21 5.61 3.66
N PHE A 114 10.96 4.37 3.20
CA PHE A 114 10.28 3.37 4.02
C PHE A 114 11.02 3.16 5.34
N TYR A 115 12.35 3.04 5.31
CA TYR A 115 13.15 2.90 6.53
C TYR A 115 12.95 4.05 7.53
N SER A 116 12.85 5.29 7.07
CA SER A 116 12.79 6.44 7.97
C SER A 116 11.48 6.55 8.74
N TYR A 117 10.33 6.39 8.08
CA TYR A 117 9.01 6.60 8.70
C TYR A 117 8.32 5.32 9.14
N ALA A 118 8.59 4.18 8.50
CA ALA A 118 7.75 3.01 8.66
C ALA A 118 7.77 2.40 10.08
N PRO A 119 8.89 2.38 10.84
CA PRO A 119 8.91 1.89 12.21
C PRO A 119 8.01 2.66 13.19
N THR A 120 7.68 3.91 12.88
CA THR A 120 6.84 4.79 13.72
C THR A 120 5.55 5.18 12.98
N SER A 121 5.16 4.43 11.96
CA SER A 121 3.96 4.75 11.17
C SER A 121 2.70 4.54 12.03
N ALA A 122 1.89 5.60 12.13
CA ALA A 122 0.71 5.69 12.99
C ALA A 122 1.00 5.78 14.50
N GLU A 123 2.25 6.05 14.88
CA GLU A 123 2.64 6.35 16.26
C GLU A 123 3.03 7.84 16.41
N PRO A 124 2.81 8.46 17.58
CA PRO A 124 3.32 9.80 17.85
C PRO A 124 4.85 9.84 17.77
N ILE A 125 5.38 10.89 17.14
CA ILE A 125 6.82 11.18 17.11
C ILE A 125 7.07 12.56 17.69
N ALA A 126 8.18 12.72 18.40
CA ALA A 126 8.49 13.99 19.09
C ALA A 126 8.75 15.16 18.12
N SER A 127 9.33 14.88 16.94
CA SER A 127 9.56 15.89 15.91
C SER A 127 9.80 15.26 14.54
N LYS A 128 9.64 16.07 13.48
CA LYS A 128 10.01 15.69 12.11
C LYS A 128 11.50 15.35 11.98
N GLN A 129 12.35 15.98 12.79
CA GLN A 129 13.81 15.83 12.73
C GLN A 129 14.25 14.38 12.90
N ILE A 130 13.55 13.60 13.73
CA ILE A 130 13.80 12.15 13.91
C ILE A 130 13.72 11.39 12.58
N LEU A 131 12.79 11.76 11.69
CA LEU A 131 12.64 11.11 10.39
C LEU A 131 13.76 11.53 9.42
N GLU A 132 14.19 12.79 9.47
CA GLU A 132 15.28 13.28 8.63
C GLU A 132 16.62 12.66 9.05
N GLU A 133 16.88 12.51 10.35
CA GLU A 133 18.07 11.83 10.88
C GLU A 133 18.11 10.35 10.46
N LYS A 134 16.98 9.64 10.60
CA LYS A 134 16.87 8.25 10.12
C LYS A 134 17.08 8.15 8.61
N ARG A 135 16.57 9.11 7.83
CA ARG A 135 16.77 9.16 6.37
C ARG A 135 18.26 9.32 6.05
N SER A 136 18.94 10.28 6.67
CA SER A 136 20.37 10.50 6.49
C SER A 136 21.20 9.26 6.88
N ASN A 137 20.93 8.67 8.03
CA ASN A 137 21.63 7.46 8.51
C ASN A 137 21.38 6.23 7.62
N GLY A 138 20.14 6.03 7.16
CA GLY A 138 19.78 4.95 6.23
C GLY A 138 20.48 5.06 4.88
N THR A 139 20.89 6.27 4.49
CA THR A 139 21.73 6.49 3.29
C THR A 139 23.15 5.93 3.51
N CYS A 140 23.64 5.86 4.75
CA CYS A 140 25.02 5.54 5.12
C CYS A 140 25.27 4.08 5.53
N SER A 141 24.31 3.36 6.13
CA SER A 141 24.58 2.05 6.80
C SER A 141 23.87 0.83 6.18
N MET A 142 23.43 0.91 4.93
CA MET A 142 22.37 -0.01 4.45
C MET A 142 22.79 -1.44 4.07
N ALA A 143 24.01 -1.87 4.41
CA ALA A 143 24.53 -3.23 4.19
C ALA A 143 23.92 -4.27 5.17
N GLU A 144 23.32 -3.83 6.28
CA GLU A 144 22.88 -4.72 7.37
C GLU A 144 21.36 -4.75 7.58
N PHE A 145 20.55 -4.01 6.80
CA PHE A 145 19.12 -3.92 7.09
C PHE A 145 18.39 -5.22 6.83
N HIS A 146 18.07 -5.88 7.94
CA HIS A 146 17.08 -6.94 7.98
C HIS A 146 15.71 -6.39 7.61
N TYR A 147 15.03 -7.24 6.86
CA TYR A 147 13.77 -7.04 6.20
C TYR A 147 12.63 -6.60 7.15
N PRO A 148 11.88 -5.54 6.82
CA PRO A 148 10.73 -5.13 7.62
C PRO A 148 9.54 -6.10 7.54
#